data_AF-A0A2E7WWV3-F1
#
_entry.id   AF-A0A2E7WWV3-F1
#
_cell.length_a   1.000
_cell.length_b   1.000
_cell.length_c   1.000
_cell.angle_alpha   90.00
_cell.angle_beta   90.00
_cell.angle_gamma   90.00
#
_symmetry.space_group_name_H-M   'P 1'
#
loop_
_entity.id
_entity.type
_entity.pdbx_description
1 polymer ?
#
loop_
_entity_poly.entity_id
_entity_poly.type
_entity_poly.pdbx_seq_one_letter_code
_entity_poly.pdbx_strand_id
1 'polypeptide(L)'
;AAGGIEMDRYDLEKGTPPHAKIVASSGGHTDNYMLVCEEVLYAFPGMTGTYDHRIRADMVYFTSFNDGAVFSSGSIAFGQALPSHGFNNNVSKLLGNLVDAFSKDGPLPGGAWISDEKQWR
;
A
#
# COMPACT_ATOMS: atom_id res chain seq x y z
N ALA A 1 -3.81 -9.95 12.29
CA ALA A 1 -3.87 -8.64 11.61
C ALA A 1 -3.21 -8.77 10.24
N ALA A 2 -3.64 -8.01 9.22
CA ALA A 2 -3.11 -8.11 7.85
C ALA A 2 -2.01 -7.07 7.51
N GLY A 3 -1.81 -6.07 8.38
CA GLY A 3 -0.76 -5.06 8.27
C GLY A 3 0.34 -5.32 9.29
N GLY A 4 1.52 -5.76 8.86
CA GLY A 4 2.66 -6.02 9.76
C GLY A 4 3.75 -6.90 9.15
N ILE A 5 4.72 -7.28 9.98
CA ILE A 5 5.99 -7.93 9.63
C ILE A 5 6.92 -6.97 8.89
N GLU A 6 6.58 -6.57 7.67
CA GLU A 6 7.25 -5.50 6.92
C GLU A 6 6.18 -4.65 6.24
N MET A 7 6.45 -3.36 6.10
CA MET A 7 5.44 -2.36 5.78
C MET A 7 5.98 -1.32 4.79
N ASP A 8 5.32 -1.20 3.65
CA ASP A 8 5.59 -0.17 2.65
C ASP A 8 4.58 0.97 2.78
N ARG A 9 5.05 2.20 2.60
CA ARG A 9 4.21 3.40 2.66
C ARG A 9 4.17 4.13 1.32
N TYR A 10 3.06 4.82 1.08
CA TYR A 10 2.94 5.78 -0.01
C TYR A 10 3.91 6.94 0.20
N ASP A 11 4.66 7.30 -0.85
CA ASP A 11 5.53 8.48 -0.85
C ASP A 11 5.75 9.06 -2.27
N LEU A 12 5.30 10.30 -2.48
CA LEU A 12 5.47 11.02 -3.73
C LEU A 12 6.93 11.42 -3.99
N GLU A 13 7.71 11.67 -2.94
CA GLU A 13 9.13 12.05 -3.08
C GLU A 13 9.98 10.85 -3.54
N LYS A 14 9.48 9.62 -3.34
CA LYS A 14 10.13 8.37 -3.75
C LYS A 14 9.59 7.80 -5.07
N GLY A 15 8.78 8.57 -5.80
CA GLY A 15 8.32 8.23 -7.15
C GLY A 15 6.98 7.51 -7.22
N THR A 16 6.16 7.51 -6.16
CA THR A 16 4.78 7.04 -6.26
C THR A 16 4.02 7.86 -7.31
N PRO A 17 3.23 7.26 -8.22
CA PRO A 17 2.48 8.01 -9.22
C PRO A 17 1.49 9.01 -8.59
N PRO A 18 1.36 10.25 -9.13
CA PRO A 18 0.51 11.27 -8.51
C PRO A 18 -0.98 10.91 -8.44
N HIS A 19 -1.52 10.25 -9.46
CA HIS A 19 -2.90 9.73 -9.45
C HIS A 19 -3.11 8.46 -8.60
N ALA A 20 -2.11 7.98 -7.86
CA ALA A 20 -2.28 6.80 -7.02
C ALA A 20 -3.15 7.07 -5.79
N LYS A 21 -4.04 6.13 -5.49
CA LYS A 21 -4.99 6.22 -4.39
C LYS A 21 -4.56 5.33 -3.24
N ILE A 22 -4.53 5.91 -2.03
CA ILE A 22 -4.44 5.14 -0.78
C ILE A 22 -5.85 4.65 -0.43
N VAL A 23 -6.04 3.34 -0.43
CA VAL A 23 -7.34 2.69 -0.16
C VAL A 23 -7.54 2.47 1.34
N ALA A 24 -6.47 2.11 2.04
CA ALA A 24 -6.45 1.92 3.48
C ALA A 24 -5.01 2.06 4.00
N SER A 25 -4.87 2.38 5.29
CA SER A 25 -3.58 2.40 5.98
C SER A 25 -3.68 1.57 7.26
N SER A 26 -2.63 0.83 7.60
CA SER A 26 -2.57 0.11 8.87
C SER A 26 -2.22 1.05 10.03
N GLY A 27 -2.58 0.67 11.25
CA GLY A 27 -2.28 1.42 12.46
C GLY A 27 -2.32 0.54 13.71
N GLY A 28 -1.99 1.13 14.87
CA GLY A 28 -1.92 0.40 16.13
C GLY A 28 -0.66 -0.46 16.29
N HIS A 29 0.44 -0.06 15.66
CA HIS A 29 1.72 -0.76 15.73
C HIS A 29 2.41 -0.49 17.06
N THR A 30 3.03 -1.52 17.63
CA THR A 30 3.81 -1.39 18.87
C THR A 30 5.20 -0.81 18.59
N ASP A 31 5.93 -0.45 19.65
CA ASP A 31 7.29 0.07 19.53
C ASP A 31 8.35 -0.93 19.06
N ASN A 32 7.96 -2.19 18.81
CA ASN A 32 8.81 -3.16 18.13
C ASN A 32 8.98 -2.84 16.64
N TYR A 33 8.06 -2.08 16.05
CA TYR A 33 8.23 -1.55 14.71
C TYR A 33 9.06 -0.29 14.77
N MET A 34 10.10 -0.24 13.95
CA MET A 34 11.00 0.90 13.84
C MET A 34 11.16 1.28 12.38
N LEU A 35 11.58 2.51 12.13
CA LEU A 35 11.93 2.93 10.78
C LEU A 35 13.19 2.25 10.29
N VAL A 36 13.19 1.93 9.00
CA VAL A 36 14.35 1.42 8.29
C VAL A 36 15.44 2.50 8.25
N CYS A 37 16.72 2.10 8.37
CA CYS A 37 17.81 3.04 8.56
C CYS A 37 18.04 3.99 7.36
N GLU A 38 17.63 3.59 6.16
CA GLU A 38 17.70 4.40 4.94
C GLU A 38 16.81 5.66 5.00
N GLU A 39 15.80 5.67 5.87
CA GLU A 39 14.90 6.81 6.09
C GLU A 39 15.34 7.68 7.29
N VAL A 40 16.47 7.35 7.92
CA VAL A 40 16.95 7.99 9.16
C VAL A 40 18.25 8.74 8.93
N LEU A 41 18.19 10.07 8.90
CA LEU A 41 19.39 10.92 8.86
C LEU A 41 20.18 10.88 10.19
N TYR A 42 19.47 10.92 11.32
CA TYR A 42 20.02 10.81 12.67
C TYR A 42 18.98 10.14 13.58
N ALA A 43 19.40 9.19 14.40
CA ALA A 43 18.50 8.46 15.29
C ALA A 43 18.14 9.32 16.51
N PHE A 44 16.83 9.48 16.78
CA PHE A 44 16.32 10.19 17.95
C PHE A 44 15.18 9.39 18.63
N PRO A 45 14.88 9.66 19.90
CA PRO A 45 13.75 9.00 20.58
C PRO A 45 12.40 9.30 19.91
N GLY A 46 11.57 8.27 19.72
CA GLY A 46 10.23 8.42 19.13
C GLY A 46 10.11 7.97 17.67
N MET A 47 11.11 7.27 17.12
CA MET A 47 11.07 6.69 15.76
C MET A 47 10.46 5.27 15.71
N THR A 48 9.52 4.99 16.61
CA THR A 48 8.92 3.67 16.82
C THR A 48 7.42 3.68 16.58
N GLY A 49 6.80 2.51 16.44
CA GLY A 49 5.43 2.37 15.95
C GLY A 49 4.32 3.13 16.69
N THR A 50 4.46 3.39 18.00
CA THR A 50 3.44 4.15 18.73
C THR A 50 3.58 5.67 18.59
N TYR A 51 4.74 6.16 18.13
CA TYR A 51 5.08 7.58 18.04
C TYR A 51 5.20 8.09 16.60
N ASP A 52 5.75 7.29 15.69
CA ASP A 52 6.09 7.73 14.35
C ASP A 52 5.00 7.37 13.33
N HIS A 53 4.35 8.38 12.76
CA HIS A 53 3.28 8.22 11.78
C HIS A 53 3.72 7.51 10.49
N ARG A 54 5.04 7.42 10.23
CA ARG A 54 5.60 6.78 9.04
C ARG A 54 5.52 5.26 9.16
N ILE A 55 5.38 4.73 10.37
CA ILE A 55 5.17 3.30 10.64
C ILE A 55 3.72 2.95 10.31
N ARG A 56 3.47 2.69 9.02
CA ARG A 56 2.21 2.17 8.50
C ARG A 56 2.43 1.44 7.18
N ALA A 57 1.55 0.51 6.88
CA ALA A 57 1.41 -0.09 5.57
C ALA A 57 0.30 0.66 4.84
N ASP A 58 0.59 1.23 3.67
CA ASP A 58 -0.41 1.86 2.82
C ASP A 58 -0.81 0.89 1.70
N MET A 59 -2.11 0.59 1.61
CA MET A 59 -2.68 -0.15 0.50
C MET A 59 -2.95 0.81 -0.65
N VAL A 60 -2.22 0.66 -1.76
CA VAL A 60 -2.20 1.62 -2.87
C VAL A 60 -2.74 0.98 -4.14
N TYR A 61 -3.53 1.74 -4.90
CA TYR A 61 -4.02 1.36 -6.21
C TYR A 61 -3.85 2.51 -7.22
N PHE A 62 -3.41 2.19 -8.44
CA PHE A 62 -3.36 3.14 -9.55
C PHE A 62 -3.45 2.43 -10.90
N THR A 63 -3.94 3.13 -11.92
CA THR A 63 -4.01 2.62 -13.29
C THR A 63 -2.75 2.96 -14.08
N SER A 64 -2.48 2.21 -15.14
CA SER A 64 -1.34 2.37 -16.03
C SER A 64 -1.81 2.41 -17.48
N PHE A 65 -0.88 2.58 -18.42
CA PHE A 65 -1.17 2.53 -19.84
C PHE A 65 -1.77 1.20 -20.28
N ASN A 66 -2.45 1.21 -21.43
CA ASN A 66 -3.04 0.02 -22.07
C ASN A 66 -3.92 -0.78 -21.11
N ASP A 67 -4.84 -0.08 -20.43
CA ASP A 67 -5.79 -0.65 -19.47
C ASP A 67 -5.16 -1.38 -18.27
N GLY A 68 -3.85 -1.19 -18.04
CA GLY A 68 -3.15 -1.78 -16.90
C GLY A 68 -3.55 -1.13 -15.57
N ALA A 69 -3.28 -1.83 -14.48
CA ALA A 69 -3.32 -1.25 -13.14
C ALA A 69 -2.36 -1.99 -12.19
N VAL A 70 -2.01 -1.33 -11.11
CA VAL A 70 -1.19 -1.87 -10.03
C VAL A 70 -1.97 -1.74 -8.72
N PHE A 71 -2.00 -2.83 -7.98
CA PHE A 71 -2.42 -2.88 -6.59
C PHE A 71 -1.23 -3.30 -5.73
N SER A 72 -1.00 -2.60 -4.62
CA SER A 72 -0.02 -2.97 -3.60
C SER A 72 -0.70 -3.05 -2.24
N SER A 73 -0.50 -4.15 -1.51
CA SER A 73 -1.01 -4.31 -0.14
C SER A 73 -0.18 -3.56 0.90
N GLY A 74 1.09 -3.26 0.58
CA GLY A 74 2.05 -2.59 1.46
C GLY A 74 2.42 -3.37 2.72
N SER A 75 2.13 -4.67 2.80
CA SER A 75 2.35 -5.47 4.02
C SER A 75 2.73 -6.91 3.68
N ILE A 76 3.83 -7.40 4.28
CA ILE A 76 4.17 -8.82 4.19
C ILE A 76 3.04 -9.67 4.75
N ALA A 77 2.49 -9.32 5.92
CA ALA A 77 1.45 -10.08 6.61
C ALA A 77 0.13 -10.23 5.83
N PHE A 78 -0.04 -9.53 4.70
CA PHE A 78 -1.27 -9.59 3.91
C PHE A 78 -1.55 -11.01 3.39
N GLY A 79 -0.55 -11.68 2.82
CA GLY A 79 -0.71 -13.03 2.28
C GLY A 79 -1.05 -14.07 3.35
N GLN A 80 -0.42 -13.96 4.53
CA GLN A 80 -0.66 -14.85 5.67
C GLN A 80 -2.05 -14.66 6.28
N ALA A 81 -2.69 -13.51 6.04
CA ALA A 81 -4.06 -13.25 6.51
C ALA A 81 -5.13 -13.97 5.67
N LEU A 82 -4.82 -14.39 4.44
CA LEU A 82 -5.78 -15.05 3.53
C LEU A 82 -6.46 -16.30 4.11
N PRO A 83 -5.75 -17.32 4.63
CA PRO A 83 -6.38 -18.54 5.13
C PRO A 83 -7.15 -18.34 6.45
N SER A 84 -7.07 -17.15 7.06
CA SER A 84 -7.78 -16.85 8.29
C SER A 84 -9.29 -17.06 8.12
N HIS A 85 -9.93 -17.65 9.13
CA HIS A 85 -11.37 -17.96 9.11
C HIS A 85 -11.82 -18.77 7.88
N GLY A 86 -10.96 -19.68 7.39
CA GLY A 86 -11.27 -20.51 6.22
C GLY A 86 -11.48 -19.68 4.95
N PHE A 87 -10.65 -18.66 4.75
CA PHE A 87 -10.75 -17.68 3.65
C PHE A 87 -11.98 -16.76 3.69
N ASN A 88 -12.81 -16.81 4.73
CA ASN A 88 -13.94 -15.89 4.91
C ASN A 88 -13.51 -14.65 5.72
N ASN A 89 -12.77 -13.74 5.08
CA ASN A 89 -12.32 -12.50 5.69
C ASN A 89 -12.18 -11.37 4.66
N ASN A 90 -11.97 -10.14 5.14
CA ASN A 90 -11.88 -8.95 4.29
C ASN A 90 -10.70 -8.98 3.31
N VAL A 91 -9.58 -9.59 3.69
CA VAL A 91 -8.37 -9.69 2.85
C VAL A 91 -8.66 -10.60 1.66
N SER A 92 -9.24 -11.77 1.91
CA SER A 92 -9.63 -12.72 0.87
C SER A 92 -10.69 -12.14 -0.07
N LYS A 93 -11.70 -11.44 0.47
CA LYS A 93 -12.71 -10.75 -0.34
C LYS A 93 -12.09 -9.66 -1.21
N LEU A 94 -11.18 -8.87 -0.66
CA LEU A 94 -10.50 -7.81 -1.38
C LEU A 94 -9.63 -8.37 -2.52
N LEU A 95 -8.84 -9.41 -2.25
CA LEU A 95 -8.02 -10.06 -3.27
C LEU A 95 -8.89 -10.70 -4.36
N GLY A 96 -10.00 -11.34 -3.99
CA GLY A 96 -10.97 -11.88 -4.96
C GLY A 96 -11.52 -10.81 -5.90
N ASN A 97 -11.98 -9.67 -5.34
CA ASN A 97 -12.47 -8.54 -6.15
C ASN A 97 -11.40 -8.00 -7.11
N LEU A 98 -10.14 -7.95 -6.69
CA LEU A 98 -9.03 -7.49 -7.53
C LEU A 98 -8.75 -8.46 -8.67
N VAL A 99 -8.64 -9.75 -8.38
CA VAL A 99 -8.40 -10.79 -9.40
C VAL A 99 -9.55 -10.82 -10.41
N ASP A 100 -10.80 -10.73 -9.94
CA ASP A 100 -11.99 -10.71 -10.80
C ASP A 100 -12.04 -9.47 -11.69
N ALA A 101 -11.56 -8.32 -11.21
CA ALA A 101 -11.47 -7.11 -12.01
C ALA A 101 -10.33 -7.19 -13.03
N PHE A 102 -9.14 -7.62 -12.60
CA PHE A 102 -7.93 -7.63 -13.42
C PHE A 102 -7.94 -8.71 -14.49
N SER A 103 -8.78 -9.73 -14.34
CA SER A 103 -8.94 -10.82 -15.32
C SER A 103 -9.93 -10.47 -16.45
N LYS A 104 -10.60 -9.32 -16.39
CA LYS A 104 -11.53 -8.85 -17.44
C LYS A 104 -10.80 -7.96 -18.43
N ASP A 105 -11.13 -8.09 -19.71
CA ASP A 105 -10.63 -7.20 -20.75
C ASP A 105 -11.21 -5.79 -20.60
N GLY A 106 -10.39 -4.79 -20.94
CA GLY A 106 -10.77 -3.38 -20.98
C GLY A 106 -10.33 -2.57 -19.75
N PRO A 107 -10.70 -1.28 -19.70
CA PRO A 107 -10.17 -0.34 -18.72
C PRO A 107 -10.61 -0.68 -17.30
N LEU A 108 -9.66 -0.57 -16.37
CA LEU A 108 -9.90 -0.73 -14.93
C LEU A 108 -10.35 0.59 -14.27
N PRO A 109 -11.11 0.53 -13.17
CA PRO A 109 -11.64 1.72 -12.52
C PRO A 109 -10.53 2.56 -11.88
N GLY A 110 -10.27 3.76 -12.38
CA GLY A 110 -9.21 4.63 -11.88
C GLY A 110 -9.13 5.96 -12.62
N GLY A 111 -8.15 6.79 -12.25
CA GLY A 111 -7.81 8.00 -13.00
C GLY A 111 -6.67 7.69 -13.96
N ALA A 112 -6.82 8.05 -15.24
CA ALA A 112 -5.78 7.77 -16.23
C ALA A 112 -4.45 8.46 -15.86
N TRP A 113 -3.35 7.76 -16.08
CA TRP A 113 -2.04 8.41 -16.08
C TRP A 113 -2.02 9.38 -17.26
N ILE A 114 -2.05 10.68 -16.97
CA ILE A 114 -1.83 11.73 -17.95
C ILE A 114 -0.42 12.26 -17.76
N SER A 115 0.39 12.28 -18.82
CA SER A 115 1.78 12.78 -18.79
C SER A 115 1.91 14.17 -18.17
N ASP A 116 0.82 14.96 -18.20
CA ASP A 116 0.72 16.27 -17.59
C ASP A 116 1.07 16.25 -16.10
N GLU A 117 0.88 15.11 -15.41
CA GLU A 117 1.25 14.95 -14.00
C GLU A 117 2.75 15.12 -13.72
N LYS A 118 3.60 14.95 -14.73
CA LYS A 118 5.05 15.17 -14.64
C LYS A 118 5.46 16.63 -14.81
N GLN A 119 4.60 17.49 -15.34
CA GLN A 119 4.96 18.84 -15.78
C GLN A 119 4.75 19.94 -14.71
N TRP A 120 4.16 19.62 -13.55
CA TRP A 120 3.88 20.57 -12.48
C TRP A 120 4.78 20.42 -11.24
N ARG A 121 6.00 19.92 -11.43
CA ARG A 121 7.03 19.86 -10.39
C ARG A 121 8.36 20.41 -10.87
#